data_AF-A0AAN1EWP7-F1
#
_entry.id   AF-A0AAN1EWP7-F1
#
_cell.length_a   1.000
_cell.length_b   1.000
_cell.length_c   1.000
_cell.angle_alpha   90.00
_cell.angle_beta   90.00
_cell.angle_gamma   90.00
#
_symmetry.space_group_name_H-M   'P 1'
#
loop_
_entity.id
_entity.type
_entity.pdbx_description
1 polymer ?
#
loop_
_entity_poly.entity_id
_entity_poly.type
_entity_poly.pdbx_seq_one_letter_code
_entity_poly.pdbx_strand_id
1 'polypeptide(L)'
;MGNIKVISGILGGVAIIAAVAALSVNLVPDDKANDKHLADYCAEMTRSLMKSPSSYKLDEYYIRELPLTRNELAEIVQMAPFNNIDDAIDNDKRERSKIEIIETYMAKNAMGVELVGNAICTLNKTNYGSAGSSYSIMSLSINDENIGDINLITAELAADKKTGRLNSKSDYMKKLNYIFN
;
A
#
# COMPACT_ATOMS: atom_id res chain seq x y z
N MET A 1 3.30 -59.03 5.22
CA MET A 1 3.69 -57.82 4.44
C MET A 1 2.42 -57.23 3.84
N GLY A 2 2.12 -55.96 4.13
CA GLY A 2 0.95 -55.27 3.57
C GLY A 2 0.69 -53.89 4.19
N ASN A 3 1.68 -53.00 4.19
CA ASN A 3 1.53 -51.59 4.59
C ASN A 3 1.12 -50.75 3.36
N ILE A 4 -0.16 -50.40 3.18
CA ILE A 4 -0.67 -49.53 2.10
C ILE A 4 -2.06 -49.02 2.58
N LYS A 5 -2.50 -47.74 2.59
CA LYS A 5 -2.03 -46.40 2.20
C LYS A 5 -2.99 -45.42 2.91
N VAL A 6 -2.53 -44.60 3.87
CA VAL A 6 -3.32 -43.48 4.43
C VAL A 6 -2.90 -42.12 3.83
N ILE A 7 -1.90 -42.12 2.95
CA ILE A 7 -1.23 -40.92 2.45
C ILE A 7 -2.02 -40.21 1.32
N SER A 8 -2.97 -40.87 0.64
CA SER A 8 -3.66 -40.29 -0.52
C SER A 8 -4.77 -39.28 -0.17
N GLY A 9 -5.35 -39.32 1.03
CA GLY A 9 -6.42 -38.39 1.43
C GLY A 9 -5.94 -36.97 1.72
N ILE A 10 -4.74 -36.85 2.30
CA ILE A 10 -4.13 -35.56 2.67
C ILE A 10 -3.65 -34.81 1.41
N LEU A 11 -3.02 -35.52 0.48
CA LEU A 11 -2.57 -34.95 -0.81
C LEU A 11 -3.74 -34.47 -1.68
N GLY A 12 -4.86 -35.19 -1.69
CA GLY A 12 -6.08 -34.77 -2.39
C GLY A 12 -6.70 -33.51 -1.76
N GLY A 13 -6.74 -33.42 -0.42
CA GLY A 13 -7.24 -32.24 0.29
C GLY A 13 -6.42 -30.98 0.03
N VAL A 14 -5.08 -31.09 0.05
CA VAL A 14 -4.18 -29.95 -0.24
C VAL A 14 -4.32 -29.48 -1.70
N ALA A 15 -4.47 -30.40 -2.65
CA ALA A 15 -4.67 -30.05 -4.06
C ALA A 15 -6.00 -29.33 -4.30
N ILE A 16 -7.07 -29.70 -3.59
CA ILE A 16 -8.37 -29.03 -3.68
C ILE A 16 -8.29 -27.63 -3.06
N ILE A 17 -7.64 -27.47 -1.90
CA ILE A 17 -7.44 -26.15 -1.28
C ILE A 17 -6.62 -25.23 -2.20
N ALA A 18 -5.56 -25.75 -2.81
CA ALA A 18 -4.76 -24.99 -3.77
C ALA A 18 -5.55 -24.61 -5.04
N ALA A 19 -6.39 -25.50 -5.56
CA ALA A 19 -7.25 -25.23 -6.71
C ALA A 19 -8.35 -24.20 -6.40
N VAL A 20 -8.97 -24.28 -5.22
CA VAL A 20 -9.96 -23.30 -4.77
C VAL A 20 -9.32 -21.94 -4.53
N ALA A 21 -8.12 -21.90 -3.93
CA ALA A 21 -7.34 -20.67 -3.78
C ALA A 21 -7.00 -20.05 -5.15
N ALA A 22 -6.51 -20.85 -6.11
CA ALA A 22 -6.18 -20.37 -7.45
C ALA A 22 -7.40 -19.83 -8.23
N LEU A 23 -8.57 -20.46 -8.08
CA LEU A 23 -9.81 -19.97 -8.70
C LEU A 23 -10.36 -18.70 -8.04
N SER A 24 -10.21 -18.59 -6.71
CA SER A 24 -10.69 -17.42 -5.97
C SER A 24 -9.91 -16.14 -6.30
N VAL A 25 -8.63 -16.24 -6.66
CA VAL A 25 -7.80 -15.09 -7.07
C VAL A 25 -8.35 -14.40 -8.33
N ASN A 26 -8.85 -15.16 -9.31
CA ASN A 26 -9.43 -14.57 -10.52
C ASN A 26 -10.73 -13.80 -10.26
N LEU A 27 -11.38 -14.01 -9.11
CA LEU A 27 -12.61 -13.34 -8.72
C LEU A 27 -12.36 -12.07 -7.90
N VAL A 28 -11.12 -11.81 -7.46
CA VAL A 28 -10.78 -10.59 -6.73
C VAL A 28 -10.73 -9.41 -7.70
N PRO A 29 -11.56 -8.37 -7.47
CA PRO A 29 -11.51 -7.13 -8.24
C PRO A 29 -10.13 -6.45 -8.12
N ASP A 30 -9.59 -5.97 -9.24
CA ASP A 30 -8.24 -5.38 -9.28
C ASP A 30 -8.13 -4.13 -8.41
N ASP A 31 -9.18 -3.32 -8.38
CA ASP A 31 -9.33 -2.13 -7.54
C ASP A 31 -9.21 -2.49 -6.06
N LYS A 32 -9.95 -3.50 -5.58
CA LYS A 32 -9.89 -3.91 -4.17
C LYS A 32 -8.53 -4.45 -3.74
N ALA A 33 -7.88 -5.23 -4.62
CA ALA A 33 -6.54 -5.75 -4.35
C ALA A 33 -5.50 -4.61 -4.33
N ASN A 34 -5.65 -3.61 -5.20
CA ASN A 34 -4.78 -2.44 -5.21
C ASN A 34 -5.00 -1.54 -4.00
N ASP A 35 -6.25 -1.30 -3.60
CA ASP A 35 -6.59 -0.51 -2.42
C ASP A 35 -6.03 -1.16 -1.15
N LYS A 36 -6.16 -2.49 -1.02
CA LYS A 36 -5.55 -3.22 0.08
C LYS A 36 -4.03 -3.14 0.06
N HIS A 37 -3.41 -3.21 -1.12
CA HIS A 37 -1.96 -3.04 -1.26
C HIS A 37 -1.49 -1.64 -0.83
N LEU A 38 -2.25 -0.59 -1.18
CA LEU A 38 -2.00 0.78 -0.73
C LEU A 38 -2.14 0.91 0.80
N ALA A 39 -3.19 0.35 1.37
CA ALA A 39 -3.39 0.30 2.81
C ALA A 39 -2.26 -0.47 3.51
N ASP A 40 -1.92 -1.68 3.07
CA ASP A 40 -0.83 -2.46 3.66
C ASP A 40 0.52 -1.74 3.59
N TYR A 41 0.77 -1.03 2.50
CA TYR A 41 1.95 -0.18 2.36
C TYR A 41 1.99 0.91 3.43
N CYS A 42 0.90 1.67 3.58
CA CYS A 42 0.79 2.72 4.59
C CYS A 42 0.92 2.16 6.01
N ALA A 43 0.24 1.04 6.28
CA ALA A 43 0.31 0.33 7.55
C ALA A 43 1.73 -0.10 7.90
N GLU A 44 2.51 -0.61 6.94
CA GLU A 44 3.92 -0.96 7.19
C GLU A 44 4.80 0.27 7.39
N MET A 45 4.57 1.37 6.67
CA MET A 45 5.27 2.63 6.94
C MET A 45 5.01 3.10 8.38
N THR A 46 3.74 3.20 8.77
CA THR A 46 3.30 3.59 10.12
C THR A 46 3.90 2.66 11.19
N ARG A 47 3.78 1.34 10.99
CA ARG A 47 4.28 0.30 11.88
C ARG A 47 5.80 0.39 12.08
N SER A 48 6.55 0.68 11.02
CA SER A 48 8.02 0.73 11.06
C SER A 48 8.56 1.85 11.96
N LEU A 49 7.76 2.91 12.15
CA LEU A 49 8.12 4.07 12.98
C LEU A 49 7.68 3.92 14.44
N MET A 50 6.94 2.86 14.78
CA MET A 50 6.50 2.63 16.15
C MET A 50 7.61 2.09 17.03
N LYS A 51 7.57 2.45 18.32
CA LYS A 51 8.45 1.86 19.35
C LYS A 51 8.22 0.36 19.54
N SER A 52 7.02 -0.13 19.26
CA SER A 52 6.67 -1.56 19.37
C SER A 52 5.90 -2.01 18.13
N PRO A 53 6.60 -2.21 16.99
CA PRO A 53 5.99 -2.55 15.70
C PRO A 53 5.11 -3.80 15.75
N SER A 54 5.46 -4.78 16.58
CA SER A 54 4.70 -6.02 16.75
C SER A 54 3.32 -5.84 17.41
N SER A 55 3.08 -4.68 18.03
CA SER A 55 1.79 -4.37 18.64
C SER A 55 0.82 -3.67 17.70
N TYR A 56 1.31 -3.21 16.54
CA TYR A 56 0.47 -2.54 15.55
C TYR A 56 -0.57 -3.51 15.00
N LYS A 57 -1.82 -3.06 14.96
CA LYS A 57 -2.91 -3.70 14.25
C LYS A 57 -3.68 -2.63 13.47
N LEU A 58 -3.79 -2.80 12.16
CA LEU A 58 -4.68 -1.98 11.35
C LEU A 58 -6.12 -2.37 11.72
N ASP A 59 -6.95 -1.37 12.05
CA ASP A 59 -8.35 -1.57 12.40
C ASP A 59 -9.23 -1.24 11.19
N GLU A 60 -9.13 -0.01 10.68
CA GLU A 60 -9.88 0.47 9.53
C GLU A 60 -9.01 1.34 8.63
N TYR A 61 -9.34 1.40 7.34
CA TYR A 61 -8.69 2.32 6.40
C TYR A 61 -9.70 2.92 5.43
N TYR A 62 -9.39 4.13 4.95
CA TYR A 62 -10.12 4.84 3.92
C TYR A 62 -9.15 5.44 2.90
N ILE A 63 -9.45 5.29 1.62
CA ILE A 63 -8.62 5.80 0.53
C ILE A 63 -9.43 6.81 -0.27
N ARG A 64 -8.82 7.97 -0.55
CA ARG A 64 -9.39 8.96 -1.47
C ARG A 64 -8.36 9.48 -2.45
N GLU A 65 -8.82 9.72 -3.67
CA GLU A 65 -8.06 10.38 -4.72
C GLU A 65 -8.49 11.84 -4.83
N LEU A 66 -7.52 12.75 -4.83
CA LEU A 66 -7.70 14.19 -4.85
C LEU A 66 -6.87 14.79 -5.99
N PRO A 67 -7.32 15.88 -6.64
CA PRO A 67 -6.47 16.61 -7.56
C PRO A 67 -5.29 17.25 -6.81
N LEU A 68 -4.14 17.38 -7.47
CA LEU A 68 -3.02 18.16 -6.94
C LEU A 68 -3.33 19.65 -6.99
N THR A 69 -2.89 20.40 -5.97
CA THR A 69 -2.91 21.85 -5.99
C THR A 69 -1.82 22.41 -6.92
N ARG A 70 -1.96 23.67 -7.35
CA ARG A 70 -0.94 24.35 -8.17
C ARG A 70 0.44 24.37 -7.52
N ASN A 71 0.51 24.51 -6.19
CA ASN A 71 1.79 24.54 -5.47
C ASN A 71 2.43 23.16 -5.42
N GLU A 72 1.66 22.10 -5.15
CA GLU A 72 2.15 20.72 -5.20
C GLU A 72 2.63 20.35 -6.61
N LEU A 73 1.92 20.79 -7.66
CA LEU A 73 2.37 20.64 -9.04
C LEU A 73 3.68 21.40 -9.30
N ALA A 74 3.80 22.63 -8.80
CA ALA A 74 4.99 23.46 -8.97
C ALA A 74 6.25 22.81 -8.39
N GLU A 75 6.14 22.20 -7.20
CA GLU A 75 7.26 21.50 -6.55
C GLU A 75 7.74 20.31 -7.39
N ILE A 76 6.81 19.55 -7.99
CA ILE A 76 7.19 18.40 -8.83
C ILE A 76 7.76 18.88 -10.19
N VAL A 77 7.24 19.97 -10.75
CA VAL A 77 7.72 20.53 -12.03
C VAL A 77 9.12 21.14 -11.91
N GLN A 78 9.47 21.75 -10.77
CA GLN A 78 10.81 22.29 -10.52
C GLN A 78 11.92 21.23 -10.56
N MET A 79 11.58 19.94 -10.38
CA MET A 79 12.51 18.82 -10.51
C MET A 79 12.65 18.29 -11.95
N ALA A 80 11.89 18.83 -12.92
CA ALA A 80 11.85 18.39 -14.30
C ALA A 80 12.35 19.50 -15.26
N PRO A 81 12.82 19.18 -16.48
CA PRO A 81 13.44 20.14 -17.39
C PRO A 81 12.39 20.98 -18.16
N PHE A 82 11.38 21.51 -17.47
CA PHE A 82 10.32 22.32 -18.07
C PHE A 82 10.54 23.81 -17.77
N ASN A 83 10.21 24.67 -18.73
CA ASN A 83 10.45 26.12 -18.63
C ASN A 83 9.44 26.82 -17.71
N ASN A 84 8.23 26.28 -17.52
CA ASN A 84 7.21 26.73 -16.57
C ASN A 84 6.15 25.64 -16.32
N ILE A 85 5.23 25.89 -15.37
CA ILE A 85 4.20 24.95 -14.91
C ILE A 85 3.12 24.71 -15.96
N ASP A 86 2.69 25.74 -16.68
CA ASP A 86 1.61 25.61 -17.67
C ASP A 86 2.09 24.76 -18.87
N ASP A 87 3.33 24.94 -19.32
CA ASP A 87 3.98 24.09 -20.33
C ASP A 87 4.12 22.64 -19.84
N ALA A 88 4.41 22.43 -18.55
CA ALA A 88 4.48 21.09 -17.98
C ALA A 88 3.09 20.43 -17.93
N ILE A 89 2.03 21.18 -17.61
CA ILE A 89 0.65 20.65 -17.57
C ILE A 89 0.16 20.33 -18.98
N ASP A 90 0.40 21.22 -19.95
CA ASP A 90 -0.10 21.05 -21.33
C ASP A 90 0.68 19.98 -22.12
N ASN A 91 1.97 19.77 -21.78
CA ASN A 91 2.80 18.75 -22.44
C ASN A 91 2.88 17.41 -21.68
N ASP A 92 2.57 17.37 -20.38
CA ASP A 92 2.56 16.13 -19.62
C ASP A 92 1.30 15.33 -19.95
N LYS A 93 1.45 14.31 -20.80
CA LYS A 93 0.41 13.31 -21.07
C LYS A 93 0.07 12.45 -19.84
N ARG A 94 0.73 12.66 -18.71
CA ARG A 94 0.51 11.92 -17.45
C ARG A 94 -0.50 12.67 -16.60
N GLU A 95 -1.58 12.00 -16.26
CA GLU A 95 -2.51 12.51 -15.26
C GLU A 95 -1.89 12.32 -13.88
N ARG A 96 -1.84 13.39 -13.08
CA ARG A 96 -1.31 13.35 -11.72
C ARG A 96 -2.39 13.69 -10.70
N SER A 97 -2.41 12.93 -9.64
CA SER A 97 -3.33 13.10 -8.52
C SER A 97 -2.64 12.74 -7.22
N LYS A 98 -3.26 13.13 -6.12
CA LYS A 98 -2.85 12.79 -4.77
C LYS A 98 -3.75 11.69 -4.24
N ILE A 99 -3.17 10.70 -3.61
CA ILE A 99 -3.90 9.65 -2.89
C ILE A 99 -3.64 9.85 -1.41
N GLU A 100 -4.72 9.94 -0.63
CA GLU A 100 -4.64 9.95 0.83
C GLU A 100 -5.20 8.63 1.35
N ILE A 101 -4.37 7.93 2.12
CA ILE A 101 -4.70 6.69 2.82
C ILE A 101 -4.78 7.05 4.30
N ILE A 102 -5.99 7.01 4.84
CA ILE A 102 -6.28 7.33 6.23
C ILE A 102 -6.51 6.02 6.96
N GLU A 103 -5.70 5.75 7.97
CA GLU A 103 -5.74 4.53 8.77
C GLU A 103 -6.13 4.84 10.20
N THR A 104 -7.00 4.01 10.76
CA THR A 104 -7.16 3.86 12.20
C THR A 104 -6.46 2.58 12.63
N TYR A 105 -5.60 2.67 13.63
CA TYR A 105 -4.84 1.54 14.12
C TYR A 105 -4.91 1.43 15.63
N MET A 106 -4.61 0.23 16.13
CA MET A 106 -4.40 -0.05 17.55
C MET A 106 -2.94 -0.41 17.77
N ALA A 107 -2.31 0.14 18.79
CA ALA A 107 -0.94 -0.19 19.18
C ALA A 107 -0.75 -0.13 20.69
N LYS A 108 0.21 -0.90 21.22
CA LYS A 108 0.52 -0.87 22.66
C LYS A 108 1.63 0.11 22.95
N ASN A 109 1.45 0.90 24.00
CA ASN A 109 2.54 1.70 24.55
C ASN A 109 3.54 0.84 25.34
N ALA A 110 4.59 1.47 25.85
CA ALA A 110 5.64 0.78 26.62
C ALA A 110 5.12 0.11 27.92
N MET A 111 3.93 0.49 28.41
CA MET A 111 3.27 -0.11 29.58
C MET A 111 2.28 -1.23 29.19
N GLY A 112 2.18 -1.58 27.91
CA GLY A 112 1.27 -2.60 27.41
C GLY A 112 -0.18 -2.15 27.25
N VAL A 113 -0.47 -0.85 27.46
CA VAL A 113 -1.81 -0.28 27.28
C VAL A 113 -2.08 -0.09 25.80
N GLU A 114 -3.23 -0.59 25.36
CA GLU A 114 -3.69 -0.47 23.98
C GLU A 114 -4.25 0.93 23.73
N LEU A 115 -3.77 1.57 22.67
CA LEU A 115 -4.14 2.91 22.26
C LEU A 115 -4.59 2.89 20.80
N VAL A 116 -5.68 3.60 20.53
CA VAL A 116 -6.12 3.88 19.17
C VAL A 116 -5.36 5.10 18.67
N GLY A 117 -4.87 5.04 17.44
CA GLY A 117 -4.22 6.15 16.77
C GLY A 117 -4.64 6.23 15.31
N ASN A 118 -4.26 7.33 14.67
CA ASN A 118 -4.53 7.60 13.27
C ASN A 118 -3.23 7.81 12.50
N ALA A 119 -3.18 7.35 11.26
CA ALA A 119 -2.10 7.67 10.33
C ALA A 119 -2.67 8.13 8.99
N ILE A 120 -1.98 9.06 8.34
CA ILE A 120 -2.33 9.52 7.00
C ILE A 120 -1.08 9.43 6.12
N CYS A 121 -1.09 8.51 5.16
CA CYS A 121 -0.09 8.46 4.09
C CYS A 121 -0.61 9.21 2.88
N THR A 122 0.19 10.15 2.39
CA THR A 122 -0.11 10.92 1.20
C THR A 122 0.84 10.53 0.09
N LEU A 123 0.30 10.07 -1.03
CA LEU A 123 1.07 9.61 -2.18
C LEU A 123 0.79 10.50 -3.38
N ASN A 124 1.81 10.78 -4.17
CA ASN A 124 1.65 11.28 -5.52
C ASN A 124 1.41 10.08 -6.45
N LYS A 125 0.31 10.08 -7.19
CA LYS A 125 -0.02 9.10 -8.23
C LYS A 125 0.26 9.74 -9.59
N THR A 126 1.04 9.04 -10.40
CA THR A 126 1.29 9.42 -11.80
C THR A 126 0.74 8.33 -12.71
N ASN A 127 -0.27 8.67 -13.51
CA ASN A 127 -0.90 7.77 -14.46
C ASN A 127 -0.23 7.86 -15.83
N TYR A 128 0.13 6.71 -16.40
CA TYR A 128 0.76 6.59 -17.72
C TYR A 128 -0.19 5.95 -18.75
N GLY A 129 -1.50 6.09 -18.54
CA GLY A 129 -2.53 5.48 -19.38
C GLY A 129 -2.50 3.96 -19.29
N SER A 130 -2.39 3.28 -20.44
CA SER A 130 -2.38 1.80 -20.51
C SER A 130 -1.16 1.16 -19.83
N ALA A 131 -0.11 1.93 -19.56
CA ALA A 131 1.06 1.44 -18.83
C ALA A 131 0.81 1.30 -17.30
N GLY A 132 -0.30 1.83 -16.79
CA GLY A 132 -0.67 1.84 -15.36
C GLY A 132 -0.23 3.12 -14.65
N SER A 133 -0.28 3.12 -13.32
CA SER A 133 0.17 4.23 -12.48
C SER A 133 1.33 3.83 -11.57
N SER A 134 2.22 4.80 -11.33
CA SER A 134 3.23 4.73 -10.26
C SER A 134 2.80 5.60 -9.08
N TYR A 135 3.25 5.24 -7.89
CA TYR A 135 3.02 6.01 -6.68
C TYR A 135 4.35 6.35 -6.03
N SER A 136 4.45 7.53 -5.43
CA SER A 136 5.59 7.95 -4.61
C SER A 136 5.10 8.63 -3.35
N ILE A 137 5.75 8.37 -2.21
CA ILE A 137 5.38 9.02 -0.95
C ILE A 137 5.61 10.53 -1.04
N MET A 138 4.64 11.30 -0.55
CA MET A 138 4.77 12.75 -0.34
C MET A 138 4.94 13.07 1.13
N SER A 139 4.08 12.48 1.98
CA SER A 139 4.14 12.69 3.42
C SER A 139 3.49 11.53 4.17
N LEU A 140 3.86 11.42 5.45
CA LEU A 140 3.23 10.56 6.44
C LEU A 140 2.98 11.40 7.68
N SER A 141 1.77 11.30 8.24
CA SER A 141 1.48 11.82 9.58
C SER A 141 0.97 10.69 10.46
N ILE A 142 1.34 10.73 11.74
CA ILE A 142 0.88 9.79 12.77
C ILE A 142 0.37 10.61 13.95
N ASN A 143 -0.89 10.44 14.34
CA ASN A 143 -1.57 11.21 15.37
C ASN A 143 -1.39 12.73 15.15
N ASP A 144 -1.60 13.19 13.92
CA ASP A 144 -1.46 14.58 13.47
C ASP A 144 -0.03 15.15 13.51
N GLU A 145 0.97 14.33 13.84
CA GLU A 145 2.37 14.71 13.75
C GLU A 145 2.98 14.27 12.42
N ASN A 146 3.48 15.23 11.64
CA ASN A 146 4.19 14.94 10.38
C ASN A 146 5.54 14.28 10.66
N ILE A 147 5.80 13.20 9.94
CA ILE A 147 7.06 12.48 9.97
C ILE A 147 8.08 13.23 9.10
N GLY A 148 9.23 13.57 9.68
CA GLY A 148 10.31 14.23 8.95
C GLY A 148 10.96 13.33 7.88
N ASP A 149 11.56 13.96 6.87
CA ASP A 149 12.02 13.33 5.62
C ASP A 149 12.90 12.08 5.82
N ILE A 150 13.86 12.10 6.75
CA ILE A 150 14.76 10.95 7.00
C ILE A 150 13.98 9.74 7.51
N ASN A 151 13.03 9.97 8.41
CA ASN A 151 12.17 8.92 8.94
C ASN A 151 11.19 8.44 7.86
N LEU A 152 10.70 9.34 7.01
CA LEU A 152 9.84 9.02 5.88
C LEU A 152 10.53 8.06 4.91
N ILE A 153 11.77 8.37 4.50
CA ILE A 153 12.58 7.50 3.62
C ILE A 153 12.81 6.13 4.26
N THR A 154 13.11 6.09 5.56
CA THR A 154 13.34 4.83 6.27
C THR A 154 12.07 3.98 6.32
N ALA A 155 10.92 4.60 6.55
CA ALA A 155 9.62 3.94 6.55
C ALA A 155 9.24 3.43 5.15
N GLU A 156 9.49 4.22 4.11
CA GLU A 156 9.26 3.83 2.71
C GLU A 156 10.08 2.60 2.34
N LEU A 157 11.37 2.57 2.68
CA LEU A 157 12.25 1.42 2.44
C LEU A 157 11.77 0.16 3.19
N ALA A 158 11.27 0.31 4.42
CA ALA A 158 10.72 -0.80 5.19
C ALA A 158 9.43 -1.36 4.54
N ALA A 159 8.53 -0.47 4.10
CA ALA A 159 7.30 -0.85 3.41
C ALA A 159 7.58 -1.51 2.05
N ASP A 160 8.47 -0.94 1.24
CA ASP A 160 8.92 -1.50 -0.05
C ASP A 160 9.47 -2.92 0.12
N LYS A 161 10.28 -3.15 1.16
CA LYS A 161 10.86 -4.47 1.44
C LYS A 161 9.80 -5.51 1.79
N LYS A 162 8.72 -5.12 2.47
CA LYS A 162 7.75 -6.05 3.05
C LYS A 162 6.51 -6.26 2.20
N THR A 163 6.01 -5.20 1.59
CA THR A 163 4.79 -5.23 0.75
C THR A 163 5.13 -5.26 -0.73
N GLY A 164 6.30 -4.74 -1.13
CA GLY A 164 6.66 -4.54 -2.52
C GLY A 164 6.29 -3.12 -3.00
N ARG A 165 6.99 -2.66 -4.03
CA ARG A 165 6.85 -1.28 -4.54
C ARG A 165 5.44 -1.00 -5.04
N LEU A 166 4.94 0.18 -4.74
CA LEU A 166 3.62 0.61 -5.16
C LEU A 166 3.50 0.75 -6.68
N ASN A 167 2.48 0.14 -7.24
CA ASN A 167 2.06 0.29 -8.63
C ASN A 167 0.58 -0.10 -8.77
N SER A 168 -0.11 0.42 -9.78
CA SER A 168 -1.56 0.20 -9.93
C SER A 168 -1.91 -1.10 -10.66
N LYS A 169 -0.92 -1.87 -11.09
CA LYS A 169 -1.18 -3.17 -11.71
C LYS A 169 -1.39 -4.17 -10.59
N SER A 170 -2.62 -4.67 -10.47
CA SER A 170 -2.89 -5.79 -9.59
C SER A 170 -2.21 -7.01 -10.17
N ASP A 171 -1.46 -7.73 -9.34
CA ASP A 171 -0.85 -9.00 -9.70
C ASP A 171 -1.39 -10.11 -8.81
N TYR A 172 -1.02 -11.35 -9.15
CA TYR A 172 -1.46 -12.53 -8.42
C TYR A 172 -1.14 -12.44 -6.92
N MET A 173 0.01 -11.86 -6.54
CA MET A 173 0.43 -11.75 -5.14
C MET A 173 -0.43 -10.73 -4.38
N LYS A 174 -0.75 -9.59 -4.98
CA LYS A 174 -1.67 -8.61 -4.37
C LYS A 174 -3.06 -9.20 -4.15
N LYS A 175 -3.57 -9.95 -5.12
CA LYS A 175 -4.88 -10.62 -4.99
C LYS A 175 -4.88 -11.72 -3.96
N LEU A 176 -3.80 -12.51 -3.85
CA LEU A 176 -3.64 -13.47 -2.76
C LEU A 176 -3.63 -12.77 -1.40
N ASN A 177 -2.84 -11.70 -1.25
CA ASN A 177 -2.77 -10.95 -0.01
C ASN A 177 -4.13 -10.39 0.42
N TYR A 178 -4.96 -9.95 -0.54
CA TYR A 178 -6.34 -9.52 -0.27
C TYR A 178 -7.24 -10.64 0.26
N ILE A 179 -7.05 -11.88 -0.20
CA ILE A 179 -7.89 -13.02 0.23
C ILE A 179 -7.50 -13.49 1.65
N PHE A 180 -6.22 -13.42 1.99
CA PHE A 180 -5.68 -14.04 3.20
C PHE A 180 -5.47 -13.09 4.39
N ASN A 181 -5.61 -11.76 4.20
CA ASN A 181 -5.50 -10.74 5.25
C ASN A 181 -6.77 -9.90 5.35
#